data_AF-Q2N175-F1
#
_entry.id   AF-Q2N175-F1
#
_cell.length_a   1.000
_cell.length_b   1.000
_cell.length_c   1.000
_cell.angle_alpha   90.00
_cell.angle_beta   90.00
_cell.angle_gamma   90.00
#
_symmetry.space_group_name_H-M   'P 1'
#
loop_
_entity.id
_entity.type
_entity.pdbx_description
1 polymer ?
#
loop_
_entity_poly.entity_id
_entity_poly.type
_entity_poly.pdbx_seq_one_letter_code
_entity_poly.pdbx_strand_id
1 'polypeptide(L)'
;TLTSDNLVVEGVAGIPDREKMCSVADLPAETVQVLATCHSLAQLDDGLVGDPLEKATLTAIEWNVSKGDSVHPKKGKSMGLKIVHRNHFSSAMKRMSVVAACTQVGTTDTLYISTVKGAPEVLRSMFTEVPSHYDDVYLEMSRQGARVLALGHKVLGNLTSQQLRELTREDVENRLTFVGFVIISCPLKGDSKVIIKEIMHASHHVVMITGDNPLTACHVARELRFTRKDATLILTSPKEKEAEELGEEGLWKWLSVDEKVAFQVVPDLGYRELINNYDLCLTGEGLTYLSNQHRSFLQRILPHVRVYARVAPKQKETVITAMKALGFIT
;
A
#
# COMPACT_ATOMS: atom_id res chain seq x y z
N THR A 1 -3.98 6.41 -16.83
CA THR A 1 -3.22 6.65 -15.59
C THR A 1 -3.42 8.09 -15.15
N LEU A 2 -3.72 8.34 -13.87
CA LEU A 2 -4.26 9.62 -13.37
C LEU A 2 -3.28 10.44 -12.52
N THR A 3 -2.34 9.78 -11.85
CA THR A 3 -1.31 10.44 -11.02
C THR A 3 -0.05 10.69 -11.84
N SER A 4 0.71 11.71 -11.43
CA SER A 4 2.02 11.99 -12.00
C SER A 4 3.06 11.00 -11.46
N ASP A 5 4.15 10.80 -12.21
CA ASP A 5 5.29 10.00 -11.75
C ASP A 5 6.20 10.77 -10.77
N ASN A 6 5.94 12.06 -10.56
CA ASN A 6 6.61 12.89 -9.55
C ASN A 6 5.95 12.64 -8.19
N LEU A 7 6.42 11.60 -7.52
CA LEU A 7 6.00 11.25 -6.16
C LEU A 7 6.73 12.12 -5.15
N VAL A 8 6.00 12.61 -4.14
CA VAL A 8 6.55 13.48 -3.10
C VAL A 8 6.48 12.76 -1.77
N VAL A 9 7.61 12.63 -1.08
CA VAL A 9 7.65 12.08 0.29
C VAL A 9 7.35 13.22 1.24
N GLU A 10 6.23 13.13 1.95
CA GLU A 10 5.81 14.17 2.90
C GLU A 10 6.56 14.02 4.23
N GLY A 11 6.84 12.78 4.63
CA GLY A 11 7.55 12.47 5.86
C GLY A 11 7.26 11.06 6.35
N VAL A 12 7.53 10.83 7.63
CA VAL A 12 7.21 9.57 8.31
C VAL A 12 6.28 9.84 9.49
N ALA A 13 5.15 9.15 9.56
CA ALA A 13 4.17 9.27 10.64
C ALA A 13 4.14 8.02 11.53
N GLY A 14 3.59 8.14 12.75
CA GLY A 14 3.40 7.00 13.66
C GLY A 14 4.71 6.38 14.17
N ILE A 15 5.80 7.13 14.22
CA ILE A 15 7.03 6.65 14.85
C ILE A 15 6.75 6.49 16.36
N PRO A 16 7.15 5.37 17.01
CA PRO A 16 7.04 5.24 18.45
C PRO A 16 7.58 6.46 19.18
N ASP A 17 6.87 6.91 20.22
CA ASP A 17 7.18 8.11 21.02
C ASP A 17 7.15 9.46 20.27
N ARG A 18 6.59 9.50 19.04
CA ARG A 18 6.35 10.74 18.29
C ARG A 18 4.92 10.82 17.78
N GLU A 19 4.14 11.76 18.33
CA GLU A 19 2.74 11.94 17.96
C GLU A 19 2.52 12.59 16.57
N LYS A 20 3.51 13.31 16.04
CA LYS A 20 3.38 14.08 14.80
C LYS A 20 4.20 13.49 13.66
N MET A 21 3.79 13.81 12.43
CA MET A 21 4.58 13.54 11.23
C MET A 21 5.98 14.13 11.39
N CYS A 22 6.98 13.27 11.23
CA CYS A 22 8.38 13.62 11.32
C CYS A 22 8.91 13.99 9.93
N SER A 23 9.63 15.11 9.86
CA SER A 23 10.42 15.46 8.69
C SER A 23 11.48 14.38 8.44
N VAL A 24 11.82 14.21 7.16
CA VAL A 24 12.81 13.22 6.72
C VAL A 24 14.20 13.50 7.31
N ALA A 25 14.49 14.75 7.69
CA ALA A 25 15.76 15.15 8.29
C ALA A 25 15.96 14.65 9.74
N ASP A 26 14.87 14.39 10.47
CA ASP A 26 14.90 14.12 11.92
C ASP A 26 14.51 12.68 12.26
N LEU A 27 14.61 11.77 11.28
CA LEU A 27 14.18 10.38 11.41
C LEU A 27 15.13 9.57 12.31
N PRO A 28 14.59 8.63 13.12
CA PRO A 28 15.40 7.63 13.83
C PRO A 28 16.26 6.79 12.88
N ALA A 29 17.36 6.26 13.40
CA ALA A 29 18.34 5.51 12.61
C ALA A 29 17.71 4.27 11.95
N GLU A 30 16.84 3.55 12.67
CA GLU A 30 16.16 2.35 12.21
C GLU A 30 15.19 2.67 11.06
N THR A 31 14.47 3.78 11.14
CA THR A 31 13.60 4.26 10.06
C THR A 31 14.42 4.61 8.82
N VAL A 32 15.52 5.34 8.99
CA VAL A 32 16.44 5.68 7.88
C VAL A 32 17.03 4.43 7.26
N GLN A 33 17.44 3.45 8.06
CA GLN A 33 17.96 2.17 7.57
C GLN A 33 16.94 1.48 6.67
N VAL A 34 15.67 1.37 7.08
CA VAL A 34 14.62 0.75 6.24
C VAL A 34 14.42 1.51 4.93
N LEU A 35 14.33 2.85 4.98
CA LEU A 35 14.15 3.66 3.78
C LEU A 35 15.36 3.61 2.83
N ALA A 36 16.56 3.49 3.39
CA ALA A 36 17.81 3.43 2.64
C ALA A 36 18.07 2.06 2.02
N THR A 37 17.72 0.95 2.67
CA THR A 37 18.09 -0.40 2.19
C THR A 37 16.94 -1.13 1.51
N CYS A 38 15.70 -0.92 1.96
CA CYS A 38 14.56 -1.72 1.50
C CYS A 38 14.06 -1.22 0.14
N HIS A 39 14.85 -1.40 -0.91
CA HIS A 39 14.50 -1.03 -2.28
C HIS A 39 15.12 -1.96 -3.33
N SER A 40 14.57 -1.95 -4.54
CA SER A 40 15.10 -2.69 -5.70
C SER A 40 15.87 -1.80 -6.68
N LEU A 41 16.22 -0.57 -6.27
CA LEU A 41 17.03 0.34 -7.08
C LEU A 41 18.42 -0.22 -7.38
N ALA A 42 18.91 0.04 -8.60
CA ALA A 42 20.23 -0.35 -9.08
C ALA A 42 20.93 0.85 -9.73
N GLN A 43 22.21 1.03 -9.40
CA GLN A 43 23.06 2.05 -10.02
C GLN A 43 23.73 1.47 -11.27
N LEU A 44 23.35 1.98 -12.45
CA LEU A 44 23.98 1.69 -13.74
C LEU A 44 24.88 2.85 -14.17
N ASP A 45 25.57 2.69 -15.30
CA ASP A 45 26.42 3.73 -15.89
C ASP A 45 25.61 4.98 -16.27
N ASP A 46 24.40 4.79 -16.79
CA ASP A 46 23.49 5.86 -17.20
C ASP A 46 22.66 6.45 -16.04
N GLY A 47 22.93 6.02 -14.80
CA GLY A 47 22.29 6.53 -13.59
C GLY A 47 21.48 5.50 -12.81
N LEU A 48 20.67 6.02 -11.89
CA LEU A 48 19.86 5.23 -10.96
C LEU A 48 18.59 4.72 -11.64
N VAL A 49 18.41 3.40 -11.67
CA VAL A 49 17.26 2.72 -12.29
C VAL A 49 16.44 2.00 -11.21
N GLY A 50 15.12 1.93 -11.41
CA GLY A 50 14.19 1.26 -10.50
C GLY A 50 12.87 2.02 -10.37
N ASP A 51 12.05 1.62 -9.40
CA ASP A 51 10.71 2.16 -9.18
C ASP A 51 10.76 3.66 -8.75
N PRO A 52 9.93 4.54 -9.35
CA PRO A 52 9.92 5.97 -9.02
C PRO A 52 9.65 6.27 -7.55
N LEU A 53 8.83 5.47 -6.87
CA LEU A 53 8.51 5.63 -5.44
C LEU A 53 9.75 5.39 -4.59
N GLU A 54 10.53 4.38 -4.94
CA GLU A 54 11.77 4.06 -4.26
C GLU A 54 12.82 5.13 -4.49
N LYS A 55 12.94 5.64 -5.72
CA LYS A 55 13.84 6.77 -6.04
C LYS A 55 13.48 8.02 -5.25
N ALA A 56 12.19 8.35 -5.17
CA ALA A 56 11.70 9.49 -4.39
C ALA A 56 12.04 9.32 -2.91
N THR A 57 11.83 8.12 -2.36
CA THR A 57 12.17 7.79 -0.97
C THR A 57 13.66 7.95 -0.68
N LEU A 58 14.53 7.35 -1.50
CA LEU A 58 15.98 7.42 -1.32
C LEU A 58 16.50 8.86 -1.48
N THR A 59 15.92 9.62 -2.41
CA THR A 59 16.27 11.02 -2.63
C THR A 59 15.85 11.89 -1.45
N ALA A 60 14.66 11.65 -0.90
CA ALA A 60 14.12 12.42 0.22
C ALA A 60 14.97 12.28 1.49
N ILE A 61 15.50 11.08 1.78
CA ILE A 61 16.40 10.87 2.93
C ILE A 61 17.83 11.38 2.67
N GLU A 62 18.13 11.89 1.48
CA GLU A 62 19.47 12.25 1.03
C GLU A 62 20.46 11.07 1.03
N TRP A 63 20.05 9.88 0.58
CA TRP A 63 20.94 8.73 0.41
C TRP A 63 21.19 8.42 -1.07
N ASN A 64 22.23 7.63 -1.32
CA ASN A 64 22.61 7.12 -2.63
C ASN A 64 22.86 5.62 -2.56
N VAL A 65 22.74 4.97 -3.73
CA VAL A 65 23.19 3.59 -3.94
C VAL A 65 24.35 3.58 -4.93
N SER A 66 25.43 2.89 -4.59
CA SER A 66 26.59 2.66 -5.46
C SER A 66 26.46 1.33 -6.20
N LYS A 67 27.30 1.15 -7.22
CA LYS A 67 27.54 -0.16 -7.82
C LYS A 67 27.94 -1.16 -6.72
N GLY A 68 27.41 -2.38 -6.79
CA GLY A 68 27.64 -3.40 -5.76
C GLY A 68 26.77 -3.24 -4.51
N ASP A 69 25.58 -2.66 -4.65
CA ASP A 69 24.51 -2.71 -3.64
C ASP A 69 24.85 -2.07 -2.30
N SER A 70 25.76 -1.10 -2.32
CA SER A 70 26.16 -0.34 -1.13
C SER A 70 25.40 0.99 -1.09
N VAL A 71 24.65 1.22 -0.01
CA VAL A 71 23.89 2.46 0.21
C VAL A 71 24.59 3.33 1.23
N HIS A 72 24.66 4.63 0.99
CA HIS A 72 25.40 5.57 1.81
C HIS A 72 24.73 6.95 1.81
N PRO A 73 24.86 7.73 2.90
CA PRO A 73 24.31 9.08 2.94
C PRO A 73 25.09 10.00 1.98
N LYS A 74 24.39 10.96 1.36
CA LYS A 74 25.00 12.02 0.53
C LYS A 74 25.81 13.01 1.37
N LYS A 75 25.37 13.23 2.62
CA LYS A 75 25.95 14.17 3.58
C LYS A 75 25.94 13.54 4.97
N GLY A 76 26.97 13.81 5.77
CA GLY A 76 27.07 13.34 7.15
C GLY A 76 28.02 12.15 7.36
N LYS A 77 28.18 11.74 8.62
CA LYS A 77 29.09 10.65 9.05
C LYS A 77 28.40 9.31 9.25
N SER A 78 27.11 9.19 8.93
CA SER A 78 26.38 7.93 9.07
C SER A 78 27.02 6.86 8.19
N MET A 79 27.19 5.66 8.73
CA MET A 79 27.88 4.60 8.01
C MET A 79 27.00 4.05 6.88
N GLY A 80 27.64 3.72 5.76
CA GLY A 80 26.97 3.03 4.67
C GLY A 80 26.55 1.61 5.08
N LEU A 81 25.51 1.12 4.42
CA LEU A 81 24.97 -0.23 4.59
C LEU A 81 25.20 -0.99 3.29
N LYS A 82 25.47 -2.29 3.36
CA LYS A 82 25.57 -3.14 2.18
C LYS A 82 24.36 -4.04 2.10
N ILE A 83 23.61 -3.96 1.00
CA ILE A 83 22.50 -4.87 0.75
C ILE A 83 23.09 -6.23 0.35
N VAL A 84 22.68 -7.28 1.04
CA VAL A 84 23.20 -8.64 0.84
C VAL A 84 22.19 -9.55 0.18
N HIS A 85 20.92 -9.44 0.56
CA HIS A 85 19.85 -10.23 -0.01
C HIS A 85 18.58 -9.38 -0.20
N ARG A 86 17.86 -9.59 -1.30
CA ARG A 86 16.61 -8.91 -1.61
C ARG A 86 15.50 -9.91 -1.87
N ASN A 87 14.43 -9.80 -1.11
CA ASN A 87 13.15 -10.39 -1.44
C ASN A 87 12.31 -9.33 -2.15
N HIS A 88 12.24 -9.43 -3.48
CA HIS A 88 11.53 -8.44 -4.31
C HIS A 88 10.06 -8.30 -3.93
N PHE A 89 9.52 -7.13 -4.24
CA PHE A 89 8.10 -6.84 -4.11
C PHE A 89 7.28 -7.81 -4.96
N SER A 90 6.26 -8.39 -4.36
CA SER A 90 5.25 -9.19 -5.05
C SER A 90 3.89 -8.58 -4.81
N SER A 91 3.14 -8.33 -5.88
CA SER A 91 1.77 -7.80 -5.80
C SER A 91 0.82 -8.71 -5.01
N ALA A 92 1.09 -10.03 -4.98
CA ALA A 92 0.31 -10.97 -4.17
C ALA A 92 0.60 -10.82 -2.68
N MET A 93 1.87 -10.62 -2.30
CA MET A 93 2.29 -10.45 -0.91
C MET A 93 2.18 -9.00 -0.41
N LYS A 94 2.08 -8.03 -1.32
CA LYS A 94 1.99 -6.58 -1.06
C LYS A 94 3.13 -6.03 -0.18
N ARG A 95 4.30 -6.66 -0.21
CA ARG A 95 5.48 -6.31 0.60
C ARG A 95 6.79 -6.76 -0.02
N MET A 96 7.88 -6.17 0.45
CA MET A 96 9.25 -6.57 0.14
C MET A 96 10.14 -6.50 1.38
N SER A 97 11.26 -7.23 1.34
CA SER A 97 12.23 -7.26 2.43
C SER A 97 13.66 -7.33 1.92
N VAL A 98 14.59 -6.82 2.71
CA VAL A 98 16.01 -6.76 2.39
C VAL A 98 16.82 -7.09 3.64
N VAL A 99 17.84 -7.93 3.47
CA VAL A 99 18.88 -8.15 4.48
C VAL A 99 20.07 -7.27 4.14
N ALA A 100 20.46 -6.41 5.07
CA ALA A 100 21.59 -5.52 4.94
C ALA A 100 22.64 -5.77 6.02
N ALA A 101 23.90 -5.59 5.65
CA ALA A 101 25.05 -5.63 6.53
C ALA A 101 25.43 -4.20 6.94
N CYS A 102 25.56 -3.99 8.24
CA CYS A 102 26.04 -2.78 8.87
C CYS A 102 27.37 -3.12 9.58
N THR A 103 28.46 -2.47 9.21
CA THR A 103 29.69 -2.53 10.01
C THR A 103 29.45 -1.73 11.28
N GLN A 104 30.00 -2.12 12.42
CA GLN A 104 29.95 -1.26 13.62
C GLN A 104 31.15 -0.29 13.66
N VAL A 105 30.93 0.90 14.22
CA VAL A 105 31.99 1.91 14.33
C VAL A 105 33.07 1.41 15.29
N GLY A 106 34.29 1.25 14.80
CA GLY A 106 35.46 0.87 15.59
C GLY A 106 35.66 -0.64 15.77
N THR A 107 34.83 -1.49 15.16
CA THR A 107 35.04 -2.96 15.13
C THR A 107 35.05 -3.48 13.69
N THR A 108 35.58 -4.70 13.51
CA THR A 108 35.45 -5.45 12.25
C THR A 108 34.16 -6.27 12.17
N ASP A 109 33.31 -6.18 13.19
CA ASP A 109 32.12 -7.01 13.31
C ASP A 109 31.01 -6.49 12.40
N THR A 110 30.47 -7.41 11.61
CA THR A 110 29.36 -7.15 10.69
C THR A 110 28.06 -7.57 11.35
N LEU A 111 27.20 -6.61 11.60
CA LEU A 111 25.83 -6.83 12.07
C LEU A 111 24.89 -6.93 10.89
N TYR A 112 24.00 -7.92 10.90
CA TYR A 112 22.95 -8.04 9.89
C TYR A 112 21.63 -7.49 10.43
N ILE A 113 20.93 -6.75 9.57
CA ILE A 113 19.58 -6.24 9.82
C ILE A 113 18.65 -6.71 8.71
N SER A 114 17.40 -6.98 9.08
CA SER A 114 16.28 -7.16 8.17
C SER A 114 15.47 -5.87 8.13
N THR A 115 15.16 -5.42 6.93
CA THR A 115 14.35 -4.24 6.66
C THR A 115 13.20 -4.61 5.75
N VAL A 116 11.98 -4.24 6.12
CA VAL A 116 10.75 -4.63 5.45
C VAL A 116 9.91 -3.40 5.21
N LYS A 117 9.31 -3.28 4.02
CA LYS A 117 8.28 -2.29 3.73
C LYS A 117 7.13 -2.91 2.96
N GLY A 118 5.93 -2.43 3.21
CA GLY A 118 4.75 -2.96 2.52
C GLY A 118 3.44 -2.33 2.95
N ALA A 119 2.36 -2.94 2.49
CA ALA A 119 1.01 -2.55 2.84
C ALA A 119 0.78 -2.61 4.37
N PRO A 120 0.26 -1.55 5.00
CA PRO A 120 0.00 -1.50 6.44
C PRO A 120 -0.80 -2.68 6.97
N GLU A 121 -1.83 -3.11 6.23
CA GLU A 121 -2.69 -4.22 6.62
C GLU A 121 -1.97 -5.58 6.61
N VAL A 122 -0.90 -5.73 5.82
CA VAL A 122 -0.13 -6.98 5.73
C VAL A 122 0.96 -7.03 6.78
N LEU A 123 1.68 -5.92 6.99
CA LEU A 123 2.78 -5.89 7.96
C LEU A 123 2.27 -5.89 9.41
N ARG A 124 1.01 -5.49 9.63
CA ARG A 124 0.40 -5.42 10.96
C ARG A 124 0.56 -6.72 11.77
N SER A 125 0.33 -7.89 11.16
CA SER A 125 0.43 -9.20 11.83
C SER A 125 1.88 -9.71 11.96
N MET A 126 2.84 -9.04 11.33
CA MET A 126 4.26 -9.40 11.36
C MET A 126 5.04 -8.64 12.44
N PHE A 127 4.45 -7.59 13.01
CA PHE A 127 5.06 -6.83 14.10
C PHE A 127 4.92 -7.55 15.44
N THR A 128 5.98 -7.49 16.24
CA THR A 128 5.98 -8.02 17.61
C THR A 128 5.05 -7.23 18.51
N GLU A 129 5.09 -5.90 18.38
CA GLU A 129 4.23 -4.96 19.11
C GLU A 129 3.68 -3.94 18.12
N VAL A 130 2.36 -3.74 18.13
CA VAL A 130 1.67 -2.78 17.28
C VAL A 130 1.23 -1.60 18.16
N PRO A 131 1.66 -0.36 17.87
CA PRO A 131 1.22 0.80 18.63
C PRO A 131 -0.31 0.97 18.59
N SER A 132 -0.89 1.47 19.67
CA SER A 132 -2.34 1.69 19.77
C SER A 132 -2.89 2.61 18.66
N HIS A 133 -2.10 3.62 18.27
CA HIS A 133 -2.42 4.60 17.23
C HIS A 133 -2.11 4.13 15.79
N TYR A 134 -1.68 2.87 15.60
CA TYR A 134 -1.30 2.36 14.28
C TYR A 134 -2.43 2.47 13.26
N ASP A 135 -3.62 1.98 13.63
CA ASP A 135 -4.78 1.96 12.74
C ASP A 135 -5.31 3.38 12.49
N ASP A 136 -5.33 4.25 13.51
CA ASP A 136 -5.80 5.63 13.39
C ASP A 136 -4.94 6.46 12.42
N VAL A 137 -3.60 6.43 12.59
CA VAL A 137 -2.66 7.16 11.71
C VAL A 137 -2.74 6.64 10.28
N TYR A 138 -2.79 5.33 10.09
CA TYR A 138 -2.91 4.71 8.78
C TYR A 138 -4.22 5.12 8.07
N LEU A 139 -5.35 5.06 8.77
CA LEU A 139 -6.66 5.41 8.22
C LEU A 139 -6.74 6.91 7.90
N GLU A 140 -6.25 7.77 8.78
CA GLU A 140 -6.22 9.22 8.57
C GLU A 140 -5.43 9.59 7.31
N MET A 141 -4.18 9.12 7.20
CA MET A 141 -3.32 9.44 6.05
C MET A 141 -3.86 8.84 4.74
N SER A 142 -4.43 7.64 4.79
CA SER A 142 -5.03 7.00 3.60
C SER A 142 -6.29 7.74 3.13
N ARG A 143 -7.12 8.26 4.06
CA ARG A 143 -8.31 9.08 3.74
C ARG A 143 -7.96 10.44 3.15
N GLN A 144 -6.76 10.94 3.44
CA GLN A 144 -6.20 12.14 2.81
C GLN A 144 -5.65 11.89 1.40
N GLY A 145 -5.71 10.65 0.89
CA GLY A 145 -5.26 10.32 -0.46
C GLY A 145 -3.75 10.07 -0.56
N ALA A 146 -3.04 10.02 0.57
CA ALA A 146 -1.64 9.63 0.58
C ALA A 146 -1.48 8.11 0.37
N ARG A 147 -0.37 7.72 -0.24
CA ARG A 147 0.09 6.33 -0.26
C ARG A 147 0.90 6.09 1.01
N VAL A 148 0.42 5.19 1.85
CA VAL A 148 1.01 4.85 3.14
C VAL A 148 1.70 3.49 3.04
N LEU A 149 2.97 3.41 3.44
CA LEU A 149 3.71 2.15 3.56
C LEU A 149 4.22 1.98 4.98
N ALA A 150 3.95 0.84 5.59
CA ALA A 150 4.50 0.48 6.89
C ALA A 150 5.96 0.05 6.76
N LEU A 151 6.77 0.43 7.75
CA LEU A 151 8.20 0.15 7.83
C LEU A 151 8.46 -0.79 9.02
N GLY A 152 9.18 -1.88 8.74
CA GLY A 152 9.58 -2.86 9.73
C GLY A 152 11.09 -3.04 9.76
N HIS A 153 11.63 -3.12 10.97
CA HIS A 153 13.05 -3.31 11.23
C HIS A 153 13.26 -4.50 12.17
N LYS A 154 14.32 -5.28 11.95
CA LYS A 154 14.71 -6.39 12.82
C LYS A 154 16.21 -6.56 12.82
N VAL A 155 16.81 -6.64 14.00
CA VAL A 155 18.22 -6.97 14.15
C VAL A 155 18.40 -8.49 14.10
N LEU A 156 19.21 -8.98 13.16
CA LEU A 156 19.53 -10.41 13.02
C LEU A 156 20.80 -10.80 13.77
N GLY A 157 21.61 -9.83 14.20
CA GLY A 157 22.85 -10.08 14.92
C GLY A 157 24.01 -10.44 13.98
N ASN A 158 25.01 -11.11 14.52
CA ASN A 158 26.17 -11.58 13.77
C ASN A 158 25.83 -12.94 13.17
N LEU A 159 25.73 -13.01 11.84
CA LEU A 159 25.44 -14.25 11.12
C LEU A 159 26.69 -14.73 10.39
N THR A 160 26.90 -16.04 10.39
CA THR A 160 27.90 -16.68 9.54
C THR A 160 27.43 -16.69 8.08
N SER A 161 28.36 -16.79 7.13
CA SER A 161 28.03 -16.87 5.70
C SER A 161 27.13 -18.05 5.35
N GLN A 162 27.13 -19.12 6.16
CA GLN A 162 26.24 -20.26 5.98
C GLN A 162 24.81 -19.92 6.42
N GLN A 163 24.63 -19.40 7.64
CA GLN A 163 23.32 -18.99 8.16
C GLN A 163 22.64 -17.96 7.25
N LEU A 164 23.42 -17.07 6.64
CA LEU A 164 22.89 -16.08 5.72
C LEU A 164 22.32 -16.69 4.43
N ARG A 165 22.90 -17.80 3.94
CA ARG A 165 22.39 -18.51 2.75
C ARG A 165 21.17 -19.36 3.05
N GLU A 166 21.06 -19.86 4.27
CA GLU A 166 19.94 -20.68 4.74
C GLU A 166 18.73 -19.83 5.15
N LEU A 167 18.91 -18.51 5.28
CA LEU A 167 17.89 -17.58 5.72
C LEU A 167 16.69 -17.56 4.75
N THR A 168 15.51 -17.96 5.24
CA THR A 168 14.30 -17.92 4.42
C THR A 168 13.65 -16.54 4.46
N ARG A 169 12.75 -16.26 3.50
CA ARG A 169 11.95 -15.03 3.50
C ARG A 169 11.09 -14.91 4.76
N GLU A 170 10.57 -16.02 5.28
CA GLU A 170 9.75 -16.06 6.49
C GLU A 170 10.56 -15.70 7.74
N ASP A 171 11.84 -16.11 7.80
CA ASP A 171 12.76 -15.73 8.88
C ASP A 171 13.04 -14.22 8.88
N VAL A 172 13.16 -13.62 7.69
CA VAL A 172 13.40 -12.19 7.47
C VAL A 172 12.18 -11.36 7.86
N GLU A 173 10.98 -11.83 7.54
CA GLU A 173 9.72 -11.07 7.63
C GLU A 173 8.91 -11.30 8.91
N ASN A 174 9.44 -12.05 9.90
CA ASN A 174 8.76 -12.28 11.19
C ASN A 174 9.30 -11.43 12.34
N ARG A 175 8.45 -11.18 13.36
CA ARG A 175 8.80 -10.49 14.63
C ARG A 175 9.50 -9.16 14.39
N LEU A 176 8.90 -8.35 13.53
CA LEU A 176 9.42 -7.06 13.14
C LEU A 176 9.14 -6.02 14.23
N THR A 177 10.03 -5.05 14.36
CA THR A 177 9.78 -3.81 15.13
C THR A 177 9.21 -2.78 14.17
N PHE A 178 8.08 -2.18 14.52
CA PHE A 178 7.48 -1.12 13.72
C PHE A 178 8.27 0.19 13.90
N VAL A 179 8.67 0.80 12.78
CA VAL A 179 9.52 2.01 12.78
C VAL A 179 8.89 3.17 12.00
N GLY A 180 7.56 3.17 11.90
CA GLY A 180 6.76 4.25 11.31
C GLY A 180 6.16 3.92 9.94
N PHE A 181 5.39 4.89 9.44
CA PHE A 181 4.77 4.88 8.11
C PHE A 181 5.41 5.93 7.23
N VAL A 182 5.95 5.56 6.08
CA VAL A 182 6.33 6.57 5.07
C VAL A 182 5.07 7.03 4.33
N ILE A 183 4.88 8.34 4.30
CA ILE A 183 3.73 9.01 3.70
C ILE A 183 4.17 9.61 2.37
N ILE A 184 3.54 9.17 1.30
CA ILE A 184 3.91 9.54 -0.07
C ILE A 184 2.70 10.15 -0.77
N SER A 185 2.81 11.42 -1.12
CA SER A 185 1.83 12.14 -1.93
C SER A 185 1.95 11.75 -3.39
N CYS A 186 0.82 11.40 -3.99
CA CYS A 186 0.71 11.07 -5.41
C CYS A 186 -0.12 12.16 -6.11
N PRO A 187 0.48 13.30 -6.48
CA PRO A 187 -0.28 14.39 -7.09
C PRO A 187 -0.92 13.94 -8.41
N LEU A 188 -2.14 14.40 -8.66
CA LEU A 188 -2.82 14.20 -9.93
C LEU A 188 -2.08 14.93 -11.05
N LYS A 189 -2.15 14.40 -12.27
CA LYS A 189 -1.67 15.16 -13.44
C LYS A 189 -2.57 16.38 -13.62
N GLY A 190 -1.97 17.52 -13.99
CA GLY A 190 -2.68 18.81 -14.06
C GLY A 190 -3.88 18.81 -15.02
N ASP A 191 -3.87 17.94 -16.02
CA ASP A 191 -4.92 17.76 -17.02
C ASP A 191 -5.99 16.71 -16.64
N SER A 192 -5.71 15.83 -15.67
CA SER A 192 -6.57 14.67 -15.37
C SER A 192 -7.99 15.07 -14.99
N LYS A 193 -8.15 16.11 -14.16
CA LYS A 193 -9.46 16.59 -13.73
C LYS A 193 -10.30 17.14 -14.88
N VAL A 194 -9.66 17.84 -15.82
CA VAL A 194 -10.34 18.41 -17.00
C VAL A 194 -10.75 17.30 -17.96
N ILE A 195 -9.84 16.37 -18.25
CA ILE A 195 -10.12 15.24 -19.17
C ILE A 195 -11.27 14.38 -18.64
N ILE A 196 -11.26 14.02 -17.36
CA ILE A 196 -12.33 13.22 -16.76
C ILE A 196 -13.67 13.96 -16.81
N LYS A 197 -13.68 15.27 -16.62
CA LYS A 197 -14.88 16.10 -16.76
C LYS A 197 -15.44 16.06 -18.18
N GLU A 198 -14.60 16.22 -19.21
CA GLU A 198 -15.02 16.16 -20.61
C GLU A 198 -15.56 14.77 -20.99
N ILE A 199 -14.90 13.69 -20.53
CA ILE A 199 -15.38 12.30 -20.75
C ILE A 199 -16.78 12.11 -20.14
N MET A 200 -17.01 12.62 -18.92
CA MET A 200 -18.33 12.57 -18.29
C MET A 200 -19.37 13.43 -19.02
N HIS A 201 -18.99 14.60 -19.56
CA HIS A 201 -19.87 15.45 -20.36
C HIS A 201 -20.28 14.79 -21.68
N ALA A 202 -19.37 14.00 -22.27
CA ALA A 202 -19.65 13.14 -23.43
C ALA A 202 -20.49 11.90 -23.08
N SER A 203 -21.08 11.82 -21.88
CA SER A 203 -21.95 10.73 -21.42
C SER A 203 -21.26 9.36 -21.31
N HIS A 204 -19.94 9.33 -21.20
CA HIS A 204 -19.21 8.10 -20.93
C HIS A 204 -19.21 7.77 -19.43
N HIS A 205 -19.28 6.48 -19.11
CA HIS A 205 -19.14 5.98 -17.75
C HIS A 205 -17.65 5.83 -17.40
N VAL A 206 -17.21 6.57 -16.39
CA VAL A 206 -15.85 6.48 -15.86
C VAL A 206 -15.80 5.47 -14.71
N VAL A 207 -14.80 4.58 -14.76
CA VAL A 207 -14.48 3.58 -13.72
C VAL A 207 -12.97 3.61 -13.48
N MET A 208 -12.56 3.57 -12.22
CA MET A 208 -11.14 3.47 -11.83
C MET A 208 -10.80 2.04 -11.42
N ILE A 209 -9.71 1.50 -11.95
CA ILE A 209 -9.19 0.17 -11.61
C ILE A 209 -7.72 0.29 -11.16
N THR A 210 -7.46 0.16 -9.86
CA THR A 210 -6.13 0.41 -9.24
C THR A 210 -5.67 -0.71 -8.30
N GLY A 211 -4.35 -0.80 -8.13
CA GLY A 211 -3.72 -1.67 -7.11
C GLY A 211 -3.54 -0.98 -5.75
N ASP A 212 -3.87 0.32 -5.66
CA ASP A 212 -3.78 1.10 -4.43
C ASP A 212 -4.83 0.69 -3.39
N ASN A 213 -4.63 1.21 -2.18
CA ASN A 213 -5.56 1.09 -1.08
C ASN A 213 -6.95 1.66 -1.46
N PRO A 214 -8.05 1.02 -1.04
CA PRO A 214 -9.40 1.50 -1.33
C PRO A 214 -9.67 2.93 -0.83
N LEU A 215 -9.15 3.32 0.33
CA LEU A 215 -9.34 4.67 0.89
C LEU A 215 -8.68 5.73 0.00
N THR A 216 -7.42 5.49 -0.40
CA THR A 216 -6.69 6.35 -1.34
C THR A 216 -7.40 6.43 -2.69
N ALA A 217 -7.85 5.30 -3.22
CA ALA A 217 -8.57 5.24 -4.49
C ALA A 217 -9.89 6.02 -4.45
N CYS A 218 -10.66 5.89 -3.35
CA CYS A 218 -11.90 6.64 -3.14
C CYS A 218 -11.62 8.14 -3.00
N HIS A 219 -10.53 8.53 -2.34
CA HIS A 219 -10.12 9.93 -2.26
C HIS A 219 -9.86 10.51 -3.65
N VAL A 220 -9.02 9.85 -4.47
CA VAL A 220 -8.71 10.29 -5.83
C VAL A 220 -9.97 10.34 -6.71
N ALA A 221 -10.85 9.35 -6.58
CA ALA A 221 -12.10 9.31 -7.32
C ALA A 221 -13.01 10.51 -7.02
N ARG A 222 -13.08 10.90 -5.73
CA ARG A 222 -13.81 12.06 -5.26
C ARG A 222 -13.17 13.37 -5.74
N GLU A 223 -11.84 13.46 -5.73
CA GLU A 223 -11.12 14.64 -6.21
C GLU A 223 -11.34 14.89 -7.71
N LEU A 224 -11.41 13.81 -8.51
CA LEU A 224 -11.71 13.82 -9.94
C LEU A 224 -13.21 13.96 -10.25
N ARG A 225 -14.09 13.91 -9.24
CA ARG A 225 -15.53 14.17 -9.32
C ARG A 225 -16.32 13.22 -10.23
N PHE A 226 -15.86 11.98 -10.40
CA PHE A 226 -16.64 10.94 -11.09
C PHE A 226 -17.42 10.02 -10.13
N THR A 227 -17.16 10.10 -8.83
CA THR A 227 -18.11 9.72 -7.77
C THR A 227 -18.96 10.95 -7.42
N ARG A 228 -20.28 10.80 -7.41
CA ARG A 228 -21.23 11.92 -7.30
C ARG A 228 -22.13 11.82 -6.08
N LYS A 229 -22.13 10.68 -5.41
CA LYS A 229 -23.01 10.42 -4.27
C LYS A 229 -22.35 10.79 -2.97
N ASP A 230 -23.17 10.92 -1.93
CA ASP A 230 -22.76 11.45 -0.63
C ASP A 230 -21.65 10.61 0.02
N ALA A 231 -21.70 9.29 -0.15
CA ALA A 231 -20.67 8.39 0.31
C ALA A 231 -20.35 7.28 -0.70
N THR A 232 -19.11 6.80 -0.64
CA THR A 232 -18.66 5.59 -1.31
C THR A 232 -18.62 4.45 -0.30
N LEU A 233 -19.30 3.35 -0.62
CA LEU A 233 -19.29 2.11 0.15
C LEU A 233 -18.19 1.20 -0.38
N ILE A 234 -17.33 0.72 0.52
CA ILE A 234 -16.26 -0.22 0.24
C ILE A 234 -16.70 -1.59 0.75
N LEU A 235 -16.64 -2.62 -0.09
CA LEU A 235 -16.82 -3.99 0.37
C LEU A 235 -15.56 -4.45 1.09
N THR A 236 -15.66 -4.61 2.40
CA THR A 236 -14.55 -4.95 3.30
C THR A 236 -14.74 -6.33 3.90
N SER A 237 -13.64 -7.08 4.00
CA SER A 237 -13.54 -8.28 4.81
C SER A 237 -13.50 -7.91 6.30
N PRO A 238 -13.88 -8.84 7.20
CA PRO A 238 -13.62 -8.69 8.63
C PRO A 238 -12.13 -8.52 8.94
N LYS A 239 -11.84 -7.79 10.01
CA LYS A 239 -10.52 -7.86 10.67
C LYS A 239 -10.39 -9.23 11.33
N GLU A 240 -9.20 -9.83 11.34
CA GLU A 240 -8.93 -11.19 11.86
C GLU A 240 -9.51 -11.43 13.26
N LYS A 241 -9.49 -10.42 14.15
CA LYS A 241 -10.06 -10.52 15.50
C LYS A 241 -11.59 -10.65 15.54
N GLU A 242 -12.30 -10.08 14.58
CA GLU A 242 -13.77 -10.22 14.47
C GLU A 242 -14.17 -11.54 13.79
N ALA A 243 -13.25 -12.14 13.01
CA ALA A 243 -13.45 -13.42 12.33
C ALA A 243 -13.52 -14.61 13.28
N GLU A 244 -12.77 -14.58 14.38
CA GLU A 244 -12.76 -15.65 15.39
C GLU A 244 -14.07 -15.71 16.20
N GLU A 245 -14.80 -14.59 16.35
CA GLU A 245 -16.00 -14.51 17.19
C GLU A 245 -17.32 -14.79 16.44
N LEU A 246 -17.38 -14.48 15.13
CA LEU A 246 -18.65 -14.41 14.39
C LEU A 246 -18.82 -15.47 13.27
N GLY A 247 -17.79 -16.28 13.00
CA GLY A 247 -17.81 -17.30 11.94
C GLY A 247 -17.66 -16.73 10.52
N GLU A 248 -17.11 -17.52 9.59
CA GLU A 248 -16.65 -17.07 8.26
C GLU A 248 -17.75 -16.48 7.34
N GLU A 249 -19.02 -16.81 7.56
CA GLU A 249 -20.14 -16.42 6.69
C GLU A 249 -20.83 -15.09 7.09
N GLY A 250 -20.57 -14.55 8.28
CA GLY A 250 -21.34 -13.44 8.86
C GLY A 250 -20.75 -12.03 8.73
N LEU A 251 -19.64 -11.86 8.02
CA LEU A 251 -18.73 -10.75 8.35
C LEU A 251 -18.34 -9.80 7.22
N TRP A 252 -18.65 -10.14 5.97
CA TRP A 252 -18.47 -9.20 4.87
C TRP A 252 -19.54 -8.12 4.95
N LYS A 253 -19.13 -6.87 4.85
CA LYS A 253 -20.04 -5.72 4.92
C LYS A 253 -19.57 -4.61 4.00
N TRP A 254 -20.53 -3.84 3.54
CA TRP A 254 -20.26 -2.56 2.89
C TRP A 254 -20.08 -1.50 3.97
N LEU A 255 -18.94 -0.81 3.97
CA LEU A 255 -18.69 0.29 4.90
C LEU A 255 -18.43 1.58 4.14
N SER A 256 -18.95 2.69 4.64
CA SER A 256 -18.54 4.01 4.15
C SER A 256 -17.05 4.27 4.46
N VAL A 257 -16.42 5.18 3.71
CA VAL A 257 -15.01 5.58 3.91
C VAL A 257 -14.73 6.06 5.35
N ASP A 258 -15.73 6.65 6.02
CA ASP A 258 -15.68 7.11 7.41
C ASP A 258 -16.24 6.09 8.42
N GLU A 259 -16.60 4.89 7.97
CA GLU A 259 -17.10 3.77 8.78
C GLU A 259 -18.40 4.03 9.55
N LYS A 260 -19.12 5.12 9.26
CA LYS A 260 -20.38 5.47 9.93
C LYS A 260 -21.60 4.75 9.37
N VAL A 261 -21.53 4.32 8.12
CA VAL A 261 -22.63 3.63 7.44
C VAL A 261 -22.19 2.22 7.09
N ALA A 262 -23.00 1.24 7.45
CA ALA A 262 -22.75 -0.17 7.20
C ALA A 262 -23.97 -0.85 6.58
N PHE A 263 -23.75 -1.71 5.58
CA PHE A 263 -24.77 -2.59 5.01
C PHE A 263 -24.27 -4.03 4.95
N GLN A 264 -25.20 -4.98 5.05
CA GLN A 264 -24.93 -6.38 4.73
C GLN A 264 -24.53 -6.53 3.26
N VAL A 265 -23.79 -7.59 2.93
CA VAL A 265 -23.33 -7.88 1.55
C VAL A 265 -24.46 -7.74 0.54
N VAL A 266 -25.58 -8.41 0.83
CA VAL A 266 -26.83 -8.36 0.08
C VAL A 266 -27.88 -7.74 1.01
N PRO A 267 -28.24 -6.46 0.83
CA PRO A 267 -29.26 -5.83 1.67
C PRO A 267 -30.64 -6.45 1.46
N ASP A 268 -31.52 -6.31 2.45
CA ASP A 268 -32.89 -6.85 2.41
C ASP A 268 -33.72 -6.29 1.24
N LEU A 269 -33.54 -4.99 0.93
CA LEU A 269 -34.18 -4.33 -0.21
C LEU A 269 -33.42 -4.57 -1.54
N GLY A 270 -32.39 -5.42 -1.50
CA GLY A 270 -31.54 -5.80 -2.61
C GLY A 270 -30.54 -4.72 -3.02
N TYR A 271 -29.86 -4.96 -4.15
CA TYR A 271 -28.76 -4.11 -4.62
C TYR A 271 -29.14 -2.63 -4.87
N ARG A 272 -30.44 -2.35 -5.12
CA ARG A 272 -30.95 -0.99 -5.37
C ARG A 272 -30.75 -0.05 -4.19
N GLU A 273 -30.79 -0.57 -2.97
CA GLU A 273 -30.53 0.20 -1.76
C GLU A 273 -29.12 0.81 -1.77
N LEU A 274 -28.15 0.04 -2.25
CA LEU A 274 -26.76 0.51 -2.40
C LEU A 274 -26.63 1.47 -3.59
N ILE A 275 -27.07 1.04 -4.77
CA ILE A 275 -26.80 1.76 -6.03
C ILE A 275 -27.68 2.99 -6.26
N ASN A 276 -28.65 3.30 -5.41
CA ASN A 276 -29.39 4.55 -5.49
C ASN A 276 -28.69 5.64 -4.68
N ASN A 277 -28.25 5.31 -3.46
CA ASN A 277 -27.76 6.31 -2.49
C ASN A 277 -26.23 6.39 -2.43
N TYR A 278 -25.51 5.32 -2.83
CA TYR A 278 -24.06 5.23 -2.64
C TYR A 278 -23.29 4.88 -3.91
N ASP A 279 -22.06 5.40 -4.02
CA ASP A 279 -21.10 4.93 -5.00
C ASP A 279 -20.42 3.65 -4.45
N LEU A 280 -20.03 2.72 -5.31
CA LEU A 280 -19.46 1.44 -4.86
C LEU A 280 -17.97 1.33 -5.18
N CYS A 281 -17.22 0.82 -4.20
CA CYS A 281 -15.83 0.43 -4.31
C CYS A 281 -15.68 -1.06 -4.00
N LEU A 282 -15.21 -1.84 -4.98
CA LEU A 282 -14.87 -3.26 -4.78
C LEU A 282 -13.37 -3.44 -4.60
N THR A 283 -12.99 -4.16 -3.55
CA THR A 283 -11.61 -4.64 -3.37
C THR A 283 -11.37 -5.89 -4.21
N GLY A 284 -10.12 -6.22 -4.51
CA GLY A 284 -9.79 -7.49 -5.18
C GLY A 284 -10.31 -8.72 -4.42
N GLU A 285 -10.22 -8.72 -3.09
CA GLU A 285 -10.75 -9.80 -2.25
C GLU A 285 -12.28 -9.82 -2.27
N GLY A 286 -12.93 -8.67 -2.16
CA GLY A 286 -14.38 -8.54 -2.26
C GLY A 286 -14.93 -8.99 -3.62
N LEU A 287 -14.20 -8.74 -4.71
CA LEU A 287 -14.55 -9.23 -6.04
C LEU A 287 -14.51 -10.76 -6.11
N THR A 288 -13.46 -11.38 -5.57
CA THR A 288 -13.34 -12.84 -5.49
C THR A 288 -14.46 -13.44 -4.64
N TYR A 289 -14.71 -12.86 -3.47
CA TYR A 289 -15.77 -13.31 -2.56
C TYR A 289 -17.15 -13.26 -3.23
N LEU A 290 -17.54 -12.12 -3.81
CA LEU A 290 -18.81 -11.99 -4.51
C LEU A 290 -18.90 -12.90 -5.74
N SER A 291 -17.81 -13.13 -6.46
CA SER A 291 -17.78 -14.04 -7.61
C SER A 291 -18.06 -15.48 -7.20
N ASN A 292 -17.58 -15.90 -6.02
CA ASN A 292 -17.74 -17.26 -5.51
C ASN A 292 -19.09 -17.47 -4.82
N GLN A 293 -19.49 -16.53 -3.97
CA GLN A 293 -20.66 -16.70 -3.08
C GLN A 293 -21.93 -16.01 -3.59
N HIS A 294 -21.82 -14.90 -4.32
CA HIS A 294 -22.94 -14.02 -4.68
C HIS A 294 -22.91 -13.57 -6.15
N ARG A 295 -22.67 -14.49 -7.08
CA ARG A 295 -22.45 -14.18 -8.52
C ARG A 295 -23.59 -13.39 -9.16
N SER A 296 -24.84 -13.73 -8.87
CA SER A 296 -26.03 -13.05 -9.42
C SER A 296 -26.13 -11.60 -8.92
N PHE A 297 -25.78 -11.37 -7.65
CA PHE A 297 -25.70 -10.03 -7.07
C PHE A 297 -24.55 -9.23 -7.69
N LEU A 298 -23.36 -9.85 -7.82
CA LEU A 298 -22.21 -9.23 -8.46
C LEU A 298 -22.54 -8.71 -9.87
N GLN A 299 -23.18 -9.53 -10.70
CA GLN A 299 -23.58 -9.14 -12.06
C GLN A 299 -24.51 -7.92 -12.09
N ARG A 300 -25.37 -7.75 -11.07
CA ARG A 300 -26.28 -6.61 -10.96
C ARG A 300 -25.58 -5.34 -10.51
N ILE A 301 -24.59 -5.43 -9.63
CA ILE A 301 -23.87 -4.25 -9.14
C ILE A 301 -22.72 -3.82 -10.04
N LEU A 302 -22.14 -4.73 -10.84
CA LEU A 302 -20.92 -4.50 -11.63
C LEU A 302 -20.97 -3.20 -12.47
N PRO A 303 -22.07 -2.89 -13.20
CA PRO A 303 -22.19 -1.64 -13.97
C PRO A 303 -22.22 -0.37 -13.12
N HIS A 304 -22.47 -0.49 -11.81
CA HIS A 304 -22.60 0.63 -10.87
C HIS A 304 -21.35 0.84 -10.01
N VAL A 305 -20.37 -0.05 -10.09
CA VAL A 305 -19.10 0.09 -9.36
C VAL A 305 -18.24 1.18 -10.03
N ARG A 306 -17.80 2.16 -9.23
CA ARG A 306 -16.98 3.28 -9.71
C ARG A 306 -15.50 3.07 -9.47
N VAL A 307 -15.15 2.33 -8.42
CA VAL A 307 -13.77 2.12 -8.00
C VAL A 307 -13.52 0.63 -7.77
N TYR A 308 -12.44 0.13 -8.36
CA TYR A 308 -11.86 -1.17 -8.04
C TYR A 308 -10.48 -0.94 -7.47
N ALA A 309 -10.27 -1.37 -6.22
CA ALA A 309 -9.03 -1.14 -5.48
C ALA A 309 -8.38 -2.47 -5.09
N ARG A 310 -7.07 -2.47 -4.81
CA ARG A 310 -6.30 -3.68 -4.49
C ARG A 310 -6.51 -4.83 -5.51
N VAL A 311 -6.77 -4.53 -6.78
CA VAL A 311 -7.02 -5.56 -7.81
C VAL A 311 -5.74 -6.02 -8.49
N ALA A 312 -5.52 -7.33 -8.53
CA ALA A 312 -4.42 -7.95 -9.24
C ALA A 312 -4.60 -7.87 -10.77
N PRO A 313 -3.52 -7.96 -11.59
CA PRO A 313 -3.62 -7.89 -13.05
C PRO A 313 -4.69 -8.80 -13.67
N LYS A 314 -4.77 -10.06 -13.21
CA LYS A 314 -5.78 -11.03 -13.66
C LYS A 314 -7.21 -10.63 -13.29
N GLN A 315 -7.39 -9.97 -12.14
CA GLN A 315 -8.70 -9.46 -11.73
C GLN A 315 -9.12 -8.26 -12.56
N LYS A 316 -8.17 -7.42 -13.03
CA LYS A 316 -8.48 -6.32 -13.96
C LYS A 316 -9.09 -6.86 -15.26
N GLU A 317 -8.47 -7.89 -15.83
CA GLU A 317 -9.00 -8.58 -17.01
C GLU A 317 -10.40 -9.15 -16.74
N THR A 318 -10.59 -9.78 -15.58
CA THR A 318 -11.89 -10.34 -15.17
C THR A 318 -12.99 -9.28 -15.14
N VAL A 319 -12.73 -8.10 -14.57
CA VAL A 319 -13.68 -6.99 -14.51
C VAL A 319 -14.07 -6.52 -15.92
N ILE A 320 -13.09 -6.33 -16.80
CA ILE A 320 -13.33 -5.88 -18.19
C ILE A 320 -14.14 -6.92 -18.98
N THR A 321 -13.77 -8.20 -18.90
CA THR A 321 -14.49 -9.27 -19.59
C THR A 321 -15.91 -9.43 -19.06
N ALA A 322 -16.14 -9.27 -17.76
CA ALA A 322 -17.47 -9.30 -17.17
C ALA A 322 -18.35 -8.14 -17.67
N MET A 323 -17.81 -6.92 -17.78
CA MET A 323 -18.52 -5.77 -18.37
C MET A 323 -18.87 -6.01 -19.84
N LYS A 324 -17.94 -6.55 -20.64
CA LYS A 324 -18.20 -6.90 -22.04
C LYS A 324 -19.30 -7.95 -22.17
N ALA A 325 -19.30 -8.96 -21.30
CA ALA A 325 -20.34 -10.00 -21.28
C ALA A 325 -21.74 -9.45 -20.94
N LEU A 326 -21.82 -8.33 -20.21
CA LEU A 326 -23.05 -7.59 -19.95
C LEU A 326 -23.47 -6.65 -21.11
N GLY A 327 -22.69 -6.60 -22.19
CA GLY A 327 -22.98 -5.81 -23.39
C GLY A 327 -22.37 -4.41 -23.41
N PHE A 328 -21.49 -4.06 -22.45
CA PHE A 328 -20.81 -2.77 -22.43
C PHE A 328 -19.62 -2.73 -23.39
N ILE A 329 -19.37 -1.55 -23.98
CA ILE A 329 -18.14 -1.25 -24.70
C ILE A 329 -17.15 -0.65 -23.70
N THR A 330 -16.03 -1.34 -23.50
CA THR A 330 -14.97 -0.98 -22.55
C THR A 330 -13.62 -0.89 -23.23
#